data_AF-A0A929JRM5-F1
#
_entry.id   AF-A0A929JRM5-F1
#
_cell.length_a   1.000
_cell.length_b   1.000
_cell.length_c   1.000
_cell.angle_alpha   90.00
_cell.angle_beta   90.00
_cell.angle_gamma   90.00
#
_symmetry.space_group_name_H-M   'P 1'
#
loop_
_entity.id
_entity.type
_entity.pdbx_description
1 polymer ?
#
loop_
_entity_poly.entity_id
_entity_poly.type
_entity_poly.pdbx_seq_one_letter_code
_entity_poly.pdbx_strand_id
1 'polypeptide(L)'
;MEKPFRPIELASLKTYPLESRKSKVDRGDFARRWKPKGTFEDFLLRLPNILAARDFTDVVSAVAKAYSADKHVVMAMGAHVIKVGLNPLVTDMLESGIITAIAMNGAGIIHDLELAMVGKTSEEVLEGLEQG
;
A
#
# COMPACT_ATOMS: atom_id res chain seq x y z
N MET A 1 -28.83 37.36 -20.27
CA MET A 1 -28.61 36.91 -21.66
C MET A 1 -27.67 35.72 -21.62
N GLU A 2 -28.16 34.53 -21.93
CA GLU A 2 -27.29 33.37 -22.11
C GLU A 2 -26.36 33.62 -23.29
N LYS A 3 -25.05 33.42 -23.10
CA LYS A 3 -24.08 33.52 -24.19
C LYS A 3 -24.33 32.33 -25.14
N PRO A 4 -24.54 32.54 -26.44
CA PRO A 4 -24.76 31.46 -27.37
C PRO A 4 -23.50 30.60 -27.46
N PHE A 5 -23.65 29.30 -27.17
CA PHE A 5 -22.58 28.32 -27.31
C PHE A 5 -22.35 28.03 -28.79
N ARG A 6 -21.13 28.24 -29.29
CA ARG A 6 -20.74 27.91 -30.67
C ARG A 6 -20.08 26.51 -30.66
N PRO A 7 -20.66 25.51 -31.34
CA PRO A 7 -20.06 24.17 -31.40
C PRO A 7 -18.65 24.19 -32.02
N ILE A 8 -17.80 23.27 -31.56
CA ILE A 8 -16.43 23.08 -32.08
C ILE A 8 -16.50 22.56 -33.52
N GLU A 9 -15.72 23.14 -34.44
CA GLU A 9 -15.59 22.62 -35.81
C GLU A 9 -14.73 21.37 -35.86
N LEU A 10 -15.26 20.31 -36.48
CA LEU A 10 -14.64 18.97 -36.50
C LEU A 10 -13.96 18.63 -37.83
N ALA A 11 -14.07 19.49 -38.85
CA ALA A 11 -13.63 19.20 -40.22
C ALA A 11 -12.12 18.96 -40.37
N SER A 12 -11.30 19.45 -39.43
CA SER A 12 -9.84 19.29 -39.41
C SER A 12 -9.35 18.12 -38.54
N LEU A 13 -10.25 17.37 -37.91
CA LEU A 13 -9.86 16.26 -37.04
C LEU A 13 -9.39 15.05 -37.85
N LYS A 14 -8.22 14.52 -37.47
CA LYS A 14 -7.75 13.21 -37.91
C LYS A 14 -8.08 12.17 -36.85
N THR A 15 -8.84 11.16 -37.22
CA THR A 15 -9.20 10.03 -36.35
C THR A 15 -8.44 8.77 -36.77
N TYR A 16 -8.41 7.78 -35.89
CA TYR A 16 -7.86 6.46 -36.16
C TYR A 16 -8.73 5.39 -35.49
N PRO A 17 -8.74 4.14 -35.99
CA PRO A 17 -9.49 3.06 -35.36
C PRO A 17 -9.02 2.82 -33.93
N LEU A 18 -9.94 2.78 -32.96
CA LEU A 18 -9.58 2.59 -31.55
C LEU A 18 -8.81 1.29 -31.32
N GLU A 19 -9.12 0.24 -32.08
CA GLU A 19 -8.50 -1.09 -32.00
C GLU A 19 -7.02 -1.09 -32.37
N SER A 20 -6.56 -0.14 -33.21
CA SER A 20 -5.13 -0.05 -33.56
C SER A 20 -4.29 0.59 -32.46
N ARG A 21 -4.94 1.19 -31.45
CA ARG A 21 -4.27 1.78 -30.29
C ARG A 21 -3.83 0.69 -29.33
N LYS A 22 -2.53 0.64 -29.03
CA LYS A 22 -2.02 -0.14 -27.90
C LYS A 22 -2.69 0.31 -26.60
N SER A 23 -3.53 -0.54 -26.02
CA SER A 23 -4.18 -0.32 -24.74
C SER A 23 -3.43 -1.07 -23.64
N LYS A 24 -3.35 -0.48 -22.45
CA LYS A 24 -2.59 -1.03 -21.31
C LYS A 24 -3.44 -1.88 -20.35
N VAL A 25 -4.76 -1.80 -20.49
CA VAL A 25 -5.72 -2.39 -19.57
C VAL A 25 -6.77 -3.09 -20.40
N ASP A 26 -7.14 -4.30 -20.00
CA ASP A 26 -8.25 -5.04 -20.55
C ASP A 26 -9.29 -5.38 -19.48
N ARG A 27 -10.42 -5.95 -19.90
CA ARG A 27 -11.54 -6.23 -18.98
C ARG A 27 -11.19 -7.31 -17.94
N GLY A 28 -10.21 -8.16 -18.22
CA GLY A 28 -9.68 -9.18 -17.30
C GLY A 28 -8.91 -8.59 -16.13
N ASP A 29 -8.38 -7.37 -16.26
CA ASP A 29 -7.71 -6.65 -15.17
C ASP A 29 -8.69 -6.11 -14.11
N PHE A 30 -9.99 -6.10 -14.41
CA PHE A 30 -10.97 -5.45 -13.57
C PHE A 30 -11.26 -6.25 -12.31
N ALA A 31 -11.57 -5.52 -11.24
CA ALA A 31 -12.04 -6.11 -10.00
C ALA A 31 -13.34 -6.90 -10.22
N ARG A 32 -13.53 -7.93 -9.40
CA ARG A 32 -14.77 -8.71 -9.37
C ARG A 32 -15.67 -8.20 -8.25
N ARG A 33 -16.99 -8.15 -8.49
CA ARG A 33 -17.98 -7.68 -7.50
C ARG A 33 -17.86 -8.42 -6.17
N TRP A 34 -17.98 -7.71 -5.05
CA TRP A 34 -18.03 -8.32 -3.72
C TRP A 34 -19.25 -9.23 -3.56
N LYS A 35 -19.10 -10.30 -2.77
CA LYS A 35 -20.19 -11.21 -2.39
C LYS A 35 -20.42 -11.13 -0.87
N PRO A 36 -21.64 -10.85 -0.40
CA PRO A 36 -21.95 -10.95 1.02
C PRO A 36 -21.56 -12.31 1.58
N LYS A 37 -21.05 -12.32 2.82
CA LYS A 37 -20.53 -13.53 3.50
C LYS A 37 -19.28 -14.16 2.86
N GLY A 38 -18.58 -13.44 1.97
CA GLY A 38 -17.28 -13.85 1.46
C GLY A 38 -16.20 -13.78 2.54
N THR A 39 -15.13 -14.55 2.35
CA THR A 39 -13.94 -14.52 3.22
C THR A 39 -13.06 -13.29 2.90
N PHE A 40 -12.09 -13.00 3.76
CA PHE A 40 -11.08 -11.98 3.43
C PHE A 40 -10.20 -12.41 2.25
N GLU A 41 -9.91 -13.70 2.11
CA GLU A 41 -9.24 -14.26 0.94
C GLU A 41 -10.04 -14.00 -0.34
N ASP A 42 -11.37 -14.21 -0.30
CA ASP A 42 -12.24 -13.88 -1.42
C ASP A 42 -12.16 -12.40 -1.79
N PHE A 43 -11.99 -11.50 -0.81
CA PHE A 43 -11.82 -10.08 -1.07
C PHE A 43 -10.51 -9.82 -1.82
N LEU A 44 -9.39 -10.38 -1.33
CA LEU A 44 -8.07 -10.21 -1.95
C LEU A 44 -8.03 -10.74 -3.39
N LEU A 45 -8.60 -11.92 -3.64
CA LEU A 45 -8.67 -12.52 -4.97
C LEU A 45 -9.58 -11.77 -5.94
N ARG A 46 -10.36 -10.79 -5.48
CA ARG A 46 -11.27 -9.97 -6.29
C ARG A 46 -10.73 -8.58 -6.58
N LEU A 47 -9.60 -8.20 -5.97
CA LEU A 47 -8.90 -6.96 -6.30
C LEU A 47 -8.56 -6.91 -7.80
N PRO A 48 -8.53 -5.72 -8.41
CA PRO A 48 -8.15 -5.59 -9.80
C PRO A 48 -6.66 -5.92 -9.99
N ASN A 49 -6.28 -6.51 -11.12
CA ASN A 49 -4.89 -6.85 -11.40
C ASN A 49 -4.11 -5.68 -12.04
N ILE A 50 -4.27 -4.48 -11.49
CA ILE A 50 -3.66 -3.26 -12.02
C ILE A 50 -3.22 -2.31 -10.91
N LEU A 51 -2.16 -1.55 -11.20
CA LEU A 51 -1.61 -0.51 -10.32
C LEU A 51 -1.36 -1.04 -8.89
N ALA A 52 -1.70 -0.27 -7.87
CA ALA A 52 -1.43 -0.59 -6.47
C ALA A 52 -1.97 -1.96 -6.01
N ALA A 53 -3.08 -2.43 -6.57
CA ALA A 53 -3.61 -3.75 -6.24
C ALA A 53 -2.71 -4.87 -6.77
N ARG A 54 -2.19 -4.70 -7.99
CA ARG A 54 -1.16 -5.60 -8.55
C ARG A 54 0.11 -5.55 -7.71
N ASP A 55 0.64 -4.35 -7.45
CA ASP A 55 1.86 -4.17 -6.65
C ASP A 55 1.74 -4.83 -5.27
N PHE A 56 0.58 -4.67 -4.61
CA PHE A 56 0.27 -5.33 -3.35
C PHE A 56 0.33 -6.86 -3.48
N THR A 57 -0.37 -7.44 -4.45
CA THR A 57 -0.37 -8.90 -4.65
C THR A 57 1.00 -9.46 -5.03
N ASP A 58 1.81 -8.70 -5.78
CA ASP A 58 3.17 -9.07 -6.14
C ASP A 58 4.08 -9.13 -4.90
N VAL A 59 3.98 -8.13 -4.00
CA VAL A 59 4.70 -8.13 -2.72
C VAL A 59 4.28 -9.30 -1.83
N VAL A 60 2.97 -9.52 -1.67
CA VAL A 60 2.44 -10.66 -0.90
C VAL A 60 2.96 -11.99 -1.45
N SER A 61 2.92 -12.17 -2.77
CA SER A 61 3.42 -13.38 -3.42
C SER A 61 4.92 -13.57 -3.19
N ALA A 62 5.71 -12.50 -3.29
CA ALA A 62 7.15 -12.55 -3.07
C ALA A 62 7.50 -12.95 -1.63
N VAL A 63 6.84 -12.34 -0.64
CA VAL A 63 7.04 -12.67 0.79
C VAL A 63 6.62 -14.11 1.07
N ALA A 64 5.43 -14.53 0.62
CA ALA A 64 4.94 -15.89 0.84
C ALA A 64 5.85 -16.96 0.23
N LYS A 65 6.38 -16.71 -0.98
CA LYS A 65 7.36 -17.60 -1.64
C LYS A 65 8.67 -17.68 -0.88
N ALA A 66 9.19 -16.54 -0.40
CA ALA A 66 10.42 -16.52 0.39
C ALA A 66 10.25 -17.30 1.69
N TYR A 67 9.15 -17.06 2.42
CA TYR A 67 8.82 -17.80 3.65
C TYR A 67 8.68 -19.31 3.41
N SER A 68 7.91 -19.71 2.38
CA SER A 68 7.70 -21.13 2.06
C SER A 68 8.97 -21.84 1.58
N ALA A 69 9.97 -21.09 1.11
CA ALA A 69 11.25 -21.60 0.67
C ALA A 69 12.36 -21.44 1.73
N ASP A 70 12.00 -21.16 2.99
CA ASP A 70 12.90 -20.97 4.12
C ASP A 70 13.99 -19.92 3.82
N LYS A 71 13.57 -18.78 3.26
CA LYS A 71 14.44 -17.63 2.95
C LYS A 71 14.16 -16.47 3.89
N HIS A 72 15.21 -15.70 4.16
CA HIS A 72 15.11 -14.47 4.94
C HIS A 72 14.26 -13.41 4.24
N VAL A 73 13.33 -12.83 4.99
CA VAL A 73 12.61 -11.61 4.64
C VAL A 73 13.06 -10.52 5.60
N VAL A 74 13.55 -9.40 5.04
CA VAL A 74 13.98 -8.23 5.81
C VAL A 74 13.02 -7.08 5.52
N MET A 75 12.37 -6.56 6.56
CA MET A 75 11.46 -5.42 6.44
C MET A 75 12.22 -4.12 6.72
N ALA A 76 12.31 -3.24 5.73
CA ALA A 76 12.80 -1.88 5.91
C ALA A 76 11.61 -0.93 6.14
N MET A 77 11.61 -0.19 7.25
CA MET A 77 10.51 0.70 7.60
C MET A 77 10.96 2.00 8.30
N GLY A 78 10.15 3.04 8.19
CA GLY A 78 10.30 4.26 8.99
C GLY A 78 9.50 4.20 10.29
N ALA A 79 9.79 5.12 11.21
CA ALA A 79 9.15 5.26 12.52
C ALA A 79 7.62 5.29 12.52
N HIS A 80 7.00 5.75 11.42
CA HIS A 80 5.54 5.86 11.31
C HIS A 80 4.80 4.54 11.49
N VAL A 81 5.39 3.41 11.13
CA VAL A 81 4.77 2.08 11.31
C VAL A 81 4.50 1.82 12.79
N ILE A 82 5.48 2.11 13.65
CA ILE A 82 5.35 1.99 15.10
C ILE A 82 4.42 3.06 15.66
N LYS A 83 4.63 4.33 15.27
CA LYS A 83 3.86 5.48 15.76
C LYS A 83 2.35 5.32 15.58
N VAL A 84 1.90 4.72 14.47
CA VAL A 84 0.46 4.52 14.19
C VAL A 84 -0.10 3.20 14.72
N GLY A 85 0.65 2.49 15.56
CA GLY A 85 0.17 1.32 16.30
C GLY A 85 0.23 0.00 15.54
N LEU A 86 1.03 -0.12 14.47
CA LEU A 86 1.18 -1.39 13.73
C LEU A 86 2.19 -2.36 14.35
N ASN A 87 2.83 -1.97 15.46
CA ASN A 87 3.81 -2.78 16.17
C ASN A 87 3.33 -4.22 16.47
N PRO A 88 2.11 -4.47 16.97
CA PRO A 88 1.65 -5.84 17.24
C PRO A 88 1.65 -6.74 15.99
N LEU A 89 1.36 -6.18 14.81
CA LEU A 89 1.38 -6.95 13.56
C LEU A 89 2.81 -7.24 13.10
N VAL A 90 3.72 -6.27 13.27
CA VAL A 90 5.15 -6.47 12.97
C VAL A 90 5.75 -7.53 13.89
N THR A 91 5.38 -7.50 15.17
CA THR A 91 5.82 -8.49 16.17
C THR A 91 5.26 -9.88 15.85
N ASP A 92 3.98 -10.01 15.51
CA ASP A 92 3.38 -11.29 15.09
C ASP A 92 4.11 -11.88 13.86
N MET A 93 4.47 -11.04 12.89
CA MET A 93 5.25 -11.48 11.72
C MET A 93 6.69 -11.89 12.06
N LEU A 94 7.32 -11.28 13.07
CA LEU A 94 8.63 -11.69 13.58
C LEU A 94 8.54 -13.03 14.32
N GLU A 95 7.58 -13.17 15.23
CA GLU A 95 7.37 -14.36 16.06
C GLU A 95 7.00 -15.59 15.21
N SER A 96 6.22 -15.39 14.14
CA SER A 96 5.89 -16.44 13.16
C SER A 96 7.00 -16.75 12.15
N GLY A 97 8.10 -16.01 12.20
CA GLY A 97 9.25 -16.16 11.29
C GLY A 97 9.01 -15.69 9.86
N ILE A 98 7.88 -15.01 9.58
CA ILE A 98 7.59 -14.43 8.27
C ILE A 98 8.58 -13.31 7.95
N ILE A 99 8.87 -12.46 8.94
CA ILE A 99 9.95 -11.48 8.91
C ILE A 99 11.08 -12.00 9.78
N THR A 100 12.30 -11.94 9.29
CA THR A 100 13.49 -12.44 9.99
C THR A 100 14.42 -11.33 10.47
N ALA A 101 14.30 -10.12 9.92
CA ALA A 101 15.02 -8.95 10.39
C ALA A 101 14.27 -7.67 10.04
N ILE A 102 14.55 -6.61 10.79
CA ILE A 102 14.00 -5.27 10.57
C ILE A 102 15.14 -4.27 10.42
N ALA A 103 15.03 -3.39 9.42
CA ALA A 103 15.86 -2.21 9.27
C ALA A 103 14.99 -0.97 9.48
N MET A 104 15.35 -0.09 10.41
CA MET A 104 14.59 1.13 10.68
C MET A 104 15.48 2.32 11.01
N ASN A 105 14.91 3.52 10.94
CA ASN A 105 15.57 4.73 11.41
C ASN A 105 15.53 4.84 12.95
N GLY A 106 16.35 5.73 13.52
CA GLY A 106 16.44 5.90 14.98
C GLY A 106 15.14 6.28 15.66
N ALA A 107 14.29 7.08 14.99
CA ALA A 107 12.97 7.45 15.52
C ALA A 107 12.04 6.24 15.72
N GLY A 108 12.19 5.17 14.93
CA GLY A 108 11.42 3.93 15.14
C GLY A 108 11.76 3.26 16.46
N ILE A 109 13.05 3.25 16.83
CA ILE A 109 13.54 2.68 18.09
C ILE A 109 13.03 3.51 19.28
N ILE A 110 13.04 4.84 19.16
CA ILE A 110 12.52 5.75 20.20
C ILE A 110 11.04 5.47 20.45
N HIS A 111 10.22 5.45 19.39
CA HIS A 111 8.79 5.20 19.55
C HIS A 111 8.48 3.83 20.15
N ASP A 112 9.21 2.79 19.76
CA ASP A 112 9.05 1.45 20.31
C ASP A 112 9.38 1.43 21.82
N LEU A 113 10.51 2.03 22.20
CA LEU A 113 10.94 2.12 23.60
C LEU A 113 9.94 2.88 24.47
N GLU A 114 9.46 4.05 24.02
CA GLU A 114 8.49 4.85 24.76
C GLU A 114 7.16 4.11 24.96
N LEU A 115 6.67 3.44 23.90
CA LEU A 115 5.48 2.60 24.00
C LEU A 115 5.68 1.45 24.99
N ALA A 116 6.83 0.80 24.99
CA ALA A 116 7.15 -0.27 25.94
C ALA A 116 7.26 0.24 27.39
N MET A 117 7.83 1.43 27.60
CA MET A 117 8.06 1.99 28.93
C MET A 117 6.81 2.60 29.56
N VAL A 118 6.03 3.37 28.79
CA VAL A 118 4.94 4.21 29.31
C VAL A 118 3.64 4.11 28.51
N GLY A 119 3.57 3.27 27.48
CA GLY A 119 2.36 3.04 26.67
C GLY A 119 1.97 4.21 25.77
N LYS A 120 2.84 5.21 25.60
CA LYS A 120 2.60 6.43 24.81
C LYS A 120 3.89 6.84 24.11
N THR A 121 3.76 7.50 22.97
CA THR A 121 4.88 8.02 22.17
C THR A 121 4.42 9.20 21.32
N SER A 122 5.35 9.86 20.64
CA SER A 122 5.14 11.03 19.78
C SER A 122 4.87 12.29 20.58
N GLU A 123 5.97 12.94 20.98
CA GLU A 123 5.97 14.31 21.49
C GLU A 123 5.60 15.35 20.42
N GLU A 124 5.17 16.52 20.89
CA GLU A 124 5.10 17.73 20.06
C GLU A 124 6.51 18.29 19.87
N VAL A 125 7.10 18.01 18.70
CA VAL A 125 8.51 18.31 18.39
C VAL A 125 8.82 19.81 18.54
N LEU A 126 7.87 20.68 18.18
CA LEU A 126 8.07 22.13 18.28
C LEU A 126 8.26 22.60 19.72
N GLU A 127 7.51 22.03 20.66
CA GLU A 127 7.62 22.39 22.09
C GLU A 127 8.91 21.82 22.71
N GLY A 128 9.34 20.62 22.25
CA GLY A 128 10.59 20.01 22.70
C GLY A 128 11.84 20.80 22.30
N LEU A 129 11.86 21.37 21.07
CA LEU A 129 13.00 22.15 20.57
C LEU A 129 13.29 23.42 21.38
N GLU A 130 12.30 23.98 22.07
CA GLU A 130 12.52 25.11 22.97
C GLU A 130 13.25 24.71 24.26
N GLN A 131 13.23 23.42 24.60
CA GLN A 131 13.75 22.88 25.86
C GLN A 131 15.08 22.14 25.70
N GLY A 132 15.51 21.86 24.47
CA GLY A 132 16.80 21.23 24.13
C GLY A 132 16.65 19.76 23.75
#